data_AF-A0A7J9QX02-F1
#
_entry.id   AF-A0A7J9QX02-F1
#
_cell.length_a   1.000
_cell.length_b   1.000
_cell.length_c   1.000
_cell.angle_alpha   90.00
_cell.angle_beta   90.00
_cell.angle_gamma   90.00
#
_symmetry.space_group_name_H-M   'P 1'
#
loop_
_entity.id
_entity.type
_entity.pdbx_description
1 polymer ?
#
loop_
_entity_poly.entity_id
_entity_poly.type
_entity_poly.pdbx_seq_one_letter_code
_entity_poly.pdbx_strand_id
1 'polypeptide(L)'
;MQLTVLPLLADRMYREFDVFEVFLKTLKKNETKLEDGDVLVISTKYISNSQGRIVDLDNIQISDEGLEVSKKYQLKPEIAEVVIRESDKIFGGISGFVITSSDNIMAPNAGIDKSNAKKGKVILYPENPYLIAEQLRRKIFLKMSIHVGVILVDSRLMPARIGTSGVAIACAGIEPVLDMRSKKDLDGNPLKVTFQAVVDNLATIANHKMGEGAESKPFAIVRNSGANLTDRKINSLEMAIDPDQCVYVRGLSNPPKNL
;
A
#
# COMPACT_ATOMS: atom_id res chain seq x y z
N MET A 1 -8.33 -25.65 6.30
CA MET A 1 -8.00 -24.96 7.57
C MET A 1 -8.64 -23.58 7.55
N GLN A 2 -8.91 -22.97 8.70
CA GLN A 2 -9.49 -21.62 8.77
C GLN A 2 -8.40 -20.56 8.52
N LEU A 3 -8.76 -19.49 7.80
CA LEU A 3 -7.90 -18.32 7.61
C LEU A 3 -7.71 -17.60 8.95
N THR A 4 -6.46 -17.30 9.30
CA THR A 4 -6.12 -16.54 10.51
C THR A 4 -5.23 -15.35 10.18
N VAL A 5 -5.33 -14.29 10.98
CA VAL A 5 -4.52 -13.07 10.86
C VAL A 5 -3.86 -12.79 12.21
N LEU A 6 -2.54 -12.83 12.22
CA LEU A 6 -1.70 -12.69 13.41
C LEU A 6 -0.91 -11.36 13.33
N PRO A 7 -1.41 -10.25 13.89
CA PRO A 7 -0.68 -8.99 13.90
C PRO A 7 0.44 -9.05 14.95
N LEU A 8 1.63 -8.58 14.60
CA LEU A 8 2.82 -8.74 15.43
C LEU A 8 3.22 -7.40 16.07
N LEU A 9 3.37 -7.38 17.39
CA LEU A 9 3.85 -6.21 18.12
C LEU A 9 5.35 -6.01 17.86
N ALA A 10 5.72 -4.90 17.23
CA ALA A 10 7.10 -4.56 16.95
C ALA A 10 7.58 -3.39 17.83
N ASP A 11 8.91 -3.31 18.02
CA ASP A 11 9.52 -2.16 18.66
C ASP A 11 9.48 -0.94 17.75
N ARG A 12 9.29 0.23 18.34
CA ARG A 12 9.34 1.49 17.61
C ARG A 12 10.78 1.80 17.22
N MET A 13 10.99 2.04 15.93
CA MET A 13 12.27 2.43 15.37
C MET A 13 12.34 3.96 15.22
N TYR A 14 13.50 4.56 15.52
CA TYR A 14 13.71 6.02 15.50
C TYR A 14 14.75 6.49 14.49
N ARG A 15 15.39 5.54 13.79
CA ARG A 15 16.41 5.71 12.77
C ARG A 15 16.15 4.67 11.69
N GLU A 16 16.85 4.75 10.57
CA GLU A 16 16.87 3.70 9.54
C GLU A 16 17.27 2.34 10.12
N PHE A 17 16.77 1.26 9.52
CA PHE A 17 16.97 -0.10 9.99
C PHE A 17 16.78 -1.14 8.88
N ASP A 18 17.35 -2.33 9.05
CA ASP A 18 17.04 -3.47 8.18
C ASP A 18 15.70 -4.11 8.61
N VAL A 19 14.70 -4.03 7.74
CA VAL A 19 13.34 -4.56 7.98
C VAL A 19 13.36 -6.07 8.26
N PHE A 20 14.21 -6.83 7.60
CA PHE A 20 14.29 -8.29 7.78
C PHE A 20 14.83 -8.65 9.15
N GLU A 21 15.91 -8.00 9.59
CA GLU A 21 16.48 -8.23 10.91
C GLU A 21 15.51 -7.86 12.03
N VAL A 22 14.76 -6.76 11.85
CA VAL A 22 13.71 -6.38 12.79
C VAL A 22 12.57 -7.40 12.76
N PHE A 23 12.12 -7.84 11.59
CA PHE A 23 11.08 -8.86 11.46
C PHE A 23 11.45 -10.17 12.19
N LEU A 24 12.68 -10.65 12.06
CA LEU A 24 13.16 -11.84 12.79
C LEU A 24 13.12 -11.65 14.32
N LYS A 25 13.45 -10.46 14.81
CA LYS A 25 13.33 -10.12 16.25
C LYS A 25 11.87 -10.04 16.66
N THR A 26 11.01 -9.46 15.83
CA THR A 26 9.56 -9.36 16.06
C THR A 26 8.92 -10.75 16.15
N LEU A 27 9.26 -11.69 15.26
CA LEU A 27 8.79 -13.08 15.35
C LEU A 27 9.13 -13.71 16.71
N LYS A 28 10.40 -13.60 17.13
CA LYS A 28 10.86 -14.13 18.43
C LYS A 28 10.10 -13.49 19.61
N LYS A 29 9.95 -12.17 19.59
CA LYS A 29 9.25 -11.41 20.65
C LYS A 29 7.78 -11.80 20.79
N ASN A 30 7.11 -12.10 19.68
CA ASN A 30 5.71 -12.51 19.67
C ASN A 30 5.54 -14.04 19.80
N GLU A 31 6.62 -14.78 20.06
CA GLU A 31 6.64 -16.25 20.13
C GLU A 31 5.95 -16.91 18.91
N THR A 32 6.03 -16.25 17.76
CA THR A 32 5.32 -16.63 16.53
C THR A 32 6.32 -17.12 15.51
N LYS A 33 5.95 -18.16 14.77
CA LYS A 33 6.74 -18.70 13.65
C LYS A 33 6.03 -18.42 12.34
N LEU A 34 6.81 -18.11 11.32
CA LEU A 34 6.34 -18.09 9.95
C LEU A 34 6.34 -19.53 9.40
N GLU A 35 5.30 -19.88 8.66
CA GLU A 35 5.08 -21.20 8.07
C GLU A 35 5.09 -21.11 6.53
N ASP A 36 5.39 -22.23 5.87
CA ASP A 36 5.30 -22.31 4.42
C ASP A 36 3.86 -22.04 3.96
N GLY A 37 3.68 -21.22 2.93
CA GLY A 37 2.37 -20.77 2.47
C GLY A 37 1.83 -19.51 3.15
N ASP A 38 2.48 -19.02 4.21
CA ASP A 38 2.04 -17.79 4.88
C ASP A 38 2.19 -16.56 3.96
N VAL A 39 1.36 -15.56 4.21
CA VAL A 39 1.47 -14.23 3.58
C VAL A 39 1.86 -13.22 4.65
N LEU A 40 3.08 -12.69 4.55
CA LEU A 40 3.58 -11.60 5.38
C LEU A 40 3.08 -10.27 4.84
N VAL A 41 2.32 -9.53 5.63
CA VAL A 41 1.85 -8.19 5.33
C VAL A 41 2.62 -7.17 6.16
N ILE A 42 3.09 -6.10 5.53
CA ILE A 42 3.95 -5.08 6.14
C ILE A 42 3.44 -3.69 5.80
N SER A 43 3.32 -2.82 6.80
CA SER A 43 2.96 -1.42 6.57
C SER A 43 4.03 -0.70 5.73
N THR A 44 3.62 -0.02 4.65
CA THR A 44 4.51 0.81 3.84
C THR A 44 5.14 1.94 4.65
N LYS A 45 4.43 2.55 5.60
CA LYS A 45 5.01 3.53 6.53
C LYS A 45 6.22 2.96 7.28
N TYR A 46 6.16 1.69 7.68
CA TYR A 46 7.29 1.04 8.36
C TYR A 46 8.48 0.86 7.41
N ILE A 47 8.22 0.52 6.15
CA ILE A 47 9.25 0.47 5.10
C ILE A 47 9.84 1.86 4.83
N SER A 48 9.00 2.90 4.68
CA SER A 48 9.45 4.28 4.50
C SER A 48 10.36 4.75 5.63
N ASN A 49 9.99 4.44 6.88
CA ASN A 49 10.83 4.74 8.03
C ASN A 49 12.16 3.99 8.01
N SER A 50 12.17 2.74 7.54
CA SER A 50 13.39 1.94 7.40
C SER A 50 14.38 2.54 6.40
N GLN A 51 13.86 3.25 5.39
CA GLN A 51 14.62 3.94 4.34
C GLN A 51 14.90 5.41 4.65
N GLY A 52 14.41 5.94 5.78
CA GLY A 52 14.58 7.36 6.09
C GLY A 52 13.79 8.30 5.16
N ARG A 53 12.70 7.82 4.54
CA ARG A 53 11.80 8.58 3.63
C ARG A 53 10.96 9.61 4.40
N ILE A 54 11.65 10.51 5.09
CA ILE A 54 11.09 11.55 5.96
C ILE A 54 11.60 12.91 5.48
N VAL A 55 10.66 13.78 5.11
CA VAL A 55 10.96 15.14 4.66
C VAL A 55 10.66 16.13 5.76
N ASP A 56 11.57 17.10 5.93
CA ASP A 56 11.38 18.27 6.77
C ASP A 56 10.77 19.40 5.95
N LEU A 57 9.53 19.78 6.24
CA LEU A 57 8.79 20.76 5.45
C LEU A 57 9.43 22.14 5.50
N ASP A 58 10.10 22.48 6.61
CA ASP A 58 10.74 23.79 6.79
C ASP A 58 11.92 23.99 5.82
N ASN A 59 12.43 22.91 5.22
CA ASN A 59 13.54 22.94 4.26
C ASN A 59 13.09 22.81 2.80
N ILE A 60 11.78 22.78 2.53
CA ILE A 60 11.26 22.65 1.17
C ILE A 60 11.30 24.00 0.45
N GLN A 61 12.10 24.06 -0.62
CA GLN A 61 12.01 25.15 -1.60
C GLN A 61 10.76 24.99 -2.44
N ILE A 62 9.93 26.02 -2.51
CA ILE A 62 8.63 25.99 -3.19
C ILE A 62 8.81 26.53 -4.62
N SER A 63 8.31 25.78 -5.61
CA SER A 63 8.26 26.21 -7.01
C SER A 63 7.01 27.05 -7.31
N ASP A 64 7.00 27.76 -8.45
CA ASP A 64 5.81 28.47 -8.91
C ASP A 64 4.61 27.52 -9.10
N GLU A 65 4.86 26.31 -9.63
CA GLU A 65 3.83 25.28 -9.75
C GLU A 65 3.31 24.83 -8.38
N GLY A 66 4.19 24.65 -7.40
CA GLY A 66 3.85 24.36 -6.02
C GLY A 66 2.94 25.43 -5.40
N LEU A 67 3.22 26.71 -5.67
CA LEU A 67 2.36 27.82 -5.24
C LEU A 67 0.98 27.78 -5.90
N GLU A 68 0.91 27.47 -7.20
CA GLU A 68 -0.36 27.40 -7.92
C GLU A 68 -1.23 26.24 -7.42
N VAL A 69 -0.64 25.05 -7.24
CA VAL A 69 -1.34 23.89 -6.64
C VAL A 69 -1.77 24.20 -5.20
N SER A 70 -0.90 24.85 -4.42
CA SER A 70 -1.21 25.29 -3.05
C SER A 70 -2.42 26.21 -3.01
N LYS A 71 -2.47 27.25 -3.84
CA LYS A 71 -3.61 28.18 -3.93
C LYS A 71 -4.87 27.47 -4.39
N LYS A 72 -4.79 26.68 -5.47
CA LYS A 72 -5.94 26.02 -6.09
C LYS A 72 -6.65 25.06 -5.14
N TYR A 73 -5.89 24.27 -4.39
CA TYR A 73 -6.43 23.25 -3.48
C TYR A 73 -6.26 23.60 -2.00
N GLN A 74 -5.90 24.84 -1.67
CA GLN A 74 -5.72 25.33 -0.29
C GLN A 74 -4.81 24.43 0.56
N LEU A 75 -3.77 23.88 -0.07
CA LEU A 75 -2.71 23.12 0.60
C LEU A 75 -1.66 24.09 1.14
N LYS A 76 -0.90 23.68 2.16
CA LYS A 76 0.33 24.39 2.53
C LYS A 76 1.32 24.33 1.36
N PRO A 77 2.03 25.43 1.02
CA PRO A 77 2.96 25.46 -0.11
C PRO A 77 3.99 24.34 -0.10
N GLU A 78 4.54 24.01 1.06
CA GLU A 78 5.56 22.96 1.23
C GLU A 78 4.96 21.57 0.98
N ILE A 79 3.69 21.36 1.34
CA ILE A 79 2.98 20.10 1.06
C ILE A 79 2.66 19.99 -0.42
N ALA A 80 2.16 21.06 -1.04
CA ALA A 80 1.85 21.07 -2.46
C ALA A 80 3.11 20.74 -3.30
N GLU A 81 4.24 21.32 -2.94
CA GLU A 81 5.52 21.05 -3.57
C GLU A 81 5.94 19.57 -3.43
N VAL A 82 5.84 18.98 -2.23
CA VAL A 82 6.16 17.56 -2.03
C VAL A 82 5.18 16.67 -2.79
N VAL A 83 3.89 17.01 -2.84
CA VAL A 83 2.90 16.28 -3.65
C VAL A 83 3.31 16.25 -5.12
N ILE A 84 3.73 17.39 -5.69
CA ILE A 84 4.19 17.46 -7.09
C ILE A 84 5.41 16.56 -7.30
N ARG A 85 6.40 16.63 -6.40
CA ARG A 85 7.64 15.84 -6.51
C ARG A 85 7.41 14.33 -6.45
N GLU A 86 6.41 13.91 -5.71
CA GLU A 86 6.12 12.49 -5.42
C GLU A 86 4.97 11.92 -6.27
N SER A 87 4.43 12.71 -7.21
CA SER A 87 3.33 12.29 -8.08
C SER A 87 3.75 12.24 -9.55
N ASP A 88 3.32 11.19 -10.24
CA ASP A 88 3.37 11.12 -11.71
C ASP A 88 2.29 12.01 -12.35
N LYS A 89 1.16 12.15 -11.66
CA LYS A 89 -0.01 12.86 -12.16
C LYS A 89 -0.87 13.41 -11.03
N ILE A 90 -1.39 14.61 -11.21
CA ILE A 90 -2.43 15.21 -10.37
C ILE A 90 -3.76 15.16 -11.13
N PHE A 91 -4.76 14.46 -10.59
CA PHE A 91 -6.07 14.31 -11.24
C PHE A 91 -7.02 15.47 -10.94
N GLY A 92 -6.93 16.03 -9.73
CA GLY A 92 -7.88 17.00 -9.22
C GLY A 92 -7.97 16.92 -7.70
N GLY A 93 -8.85 17.71 -7.09
CA GLY A 93 -8.92 17.73 -5.64
C GLY A 93 -9.96 18.70 -5.10
N ILE A 94 -10.02 18.74 -3.78
CA ILE A 94 -10.81 19.69 -2.99
C ILE A 94 -9.86 20.46 -2.05
N SER A 95 -10.40 21.42 -1.30
CA SER A 95 -9.62 22.11 -0.28
C SER A 95 -8.97 21.10 0.69
N GLY A 96 -7.65 21.16 0.80
CA GLY A 96 -6.81 20.33 1.66
C GLY A 96 -6.41 18.96 1.10
N PHE A 97 -6.96 18.52 -0.04
CA PHE A 97 -6.73 17.18 -0.58
C PHE A 97 -6.71 17.13 -2.10
N VAL A 98 -5.66 16.53 -2.65
CA VAL A 98 -5.49 16.31 -4.09
C VAL A 98 -5.39 14.82 -4.36
N ILE A 99 -6.13 14.33 -5.34
CA ILE A 99 -6.00 12.96 -5.85
C ILE A 99 -4.89 12.95 -6.88
N THR A 100 -3.94 12.04 -6.67
CA THR A 100 -2.70 11.92 -7.45
C THR A 100 -2.45 10.46 -7.83
N SER A 101 -1.52 10.24 -8.75
CA SER A 101 -0.88 8.95 -9.01
C SER A 101 0.56 9.01 -8.52
N SER A 102 1.01 7.97 -7.83
CA SER A 102 2.41 7.73 -7.48
C SER A 102 2.72 6.27 -7.81
N ASP A 103 3.65 6.02 -8.74
CA ASP A 103 3.92 4.71 -9.34
C ASP A 103 2.67 4.02 -9.92
N ASN A 104 1.81 4.78 -10.62
CA ASN A 104 0.50 4.33 -11.14
C ASN A 104 -0.54 3.95 -10.07
N ILE A 105 -0.25 4.17 -8.79
CA ILE A 105 -1.20 3.92 -7.70
C ILE A 105 -1.88 5.23 -7.33
N MET A 106 -3.21 5.23 -7.38
CA MET A 106 -3.97 6.40 -6.98
C MET A 106 -3.86 6.63 -5.46
N ALA A 107 -3.56 7.87 -5.11
CA ALA A 107 -3.26 8.29 -3.75
C ALA A 107 -3.79 9.69 -3.46
N PRO A 108 -4.42 9.94 -2.30
CA PRO A 108 -4.53 11.31 -1.81
C PRO A 108 -3.13 11.85 -1.46
N ASN A 109 -2.80 13.05 -1.93
CA ASN A 109 -1.57 13.79 -1.67
C ASN A 109 -0.30 12.93 -1.84
N ALA A 110 -0.17 12.19 -2.94
CA ALA A 110 0.95 11.28 -3.24
C ALA A 110 1.20 10.18 -2.20
N GLY A 111 0.24 9.89 -1.31
CA GLY A 111 0.46 8.96 -0.19
C GLY A 111 1.31 9.56 0.93
N ILE A 112 1.53 10.87 0.91
CA ILE A 112 2.24 11.58 1.97
C ILE A 112 1.46 11.47 3.27
N ASP A 113 2.13 10.99 4.31
CA ASP A 113 1.54 10.81 5.62
C ASP A 113 2.14 11.78 6.65
N LYS A 114 1.25 12.47 7.37
CA LYS A 114 1.60 13.35 8.50
C LYS A 114 1.48 12.65 9.85
N SER A 115 0.65 11.60 9.92
CA SER A 115 0.39 10.86 11.14
C SER A 115 1.64 10.07 11.54
N ASN A 116 1.91 9.99 12.85
CA ASN A 116 3.09 9.34 13.41
C ASN A 116 4.45 9.91 12.94
N ALA A 117 4.47 11.02 12.19
CA ALA A 117 5.65 11.82 11.91
C ALA A 117 5.90 12.83 13.04
N LYS A 118 7.15 13.30 13.19
CA LYS A 118 7.44 14.44 14.08
C LYS A 118 6.81 15.72 13.50
N LYS A 119 6.42 16.66 14.36
CA LYS A 119 5.87 17.96 13.93
C LYS A 119 6.83 18.63 12.91
N GLY A 120 6.27 19.18 11.84
CA GLY A 120 7.04 19.78 10.74
C GLY A 120 7.55 18.77 9.70
N LYS A 121 7.38 17.47 9.92
CA LYS A 121 7.85 16.42 9.00
C LYS A 121 6.71 15.65 8.38
N VAL A 122 6.99 15.05 7.23
CA VAL A 122 6.08 14.13 6.53
C VAL A 122 6.82 12.86 6.13
N ILE A 123 6.09 11.76 6.05
CA ILE A 123 6.59 10.46 5.59
C ILE A 123 6.14 10.29 4.14
N LEU A 124 7.08 9.97 3.28
CA LEU A 124 6.83 9.68 1.87
C LEU A 124 6.63 8.20 1.66
N TYR A 125 6.21 7.83 0.45
CA TYR A 125 6.19 6.43 0.06
C TYR A 125 7.58 5.82 -0.02
N PRO A 126 7.66 4.49 0.18
CA PRO A 126 8.92 3.78 0.09
C PRO A 126 9.41 3.76 -1.36
N GLU A 127 10.72 3.88 -1.54
CA GLU A 127 11.33 3.75 -2.86
C GLU A 127 11.37 2.29 -3.28
N ASN A 128 10.99 2.00 -4.54
CA ASN A 128 11.03 0.66 -5.13
C ASN A 128 10.30 -0.43 -4.30
N PRO A 129 9.01 -0.25 -3.95
CA PRO A 129 8.31 -1.14 -3.01
C PRO A 129 8.25 -2.61 -3.49
N TYR A 130 8.13 -2.86 -4.79
CA TYR A 130 8.16 -4.22 -5.36
C TYR A 130 9.53 -4.89 -5.20
N LEU A 131 10.63 -4.14 -5.31
CA LEU A 131 11.97 -4.67 -5.10
C LEU A 131 12.16 -5.08 -3.63
N ILE A 132 11.68 -4.26 -2.69
CA ILE A 132 11.77 -4.55 -1.26
C ILE A 132 10.97 -5.81 -0.92
N ALA A 133 9.74 -5.93 -1.42
CA ALA A 133 8.91 -7.12 -1.20
C ALA A 133 9.61 -8.39 -1.70
N GLU A 134 10.22 -8.35 -2.90
CA GLU A 134 10.95 -9.48 -3.46
C GLU A 134 12.24 -9.80 -2.67
N GLN A 135 12.97 -8.79 -2.22
CA GLN A 135 14.15 -8.97 -1.38
C GLN A 135 13.81 -9.62 -0.03
N LEU A 136 12.71 -9.19 0.61
CA LEU A 136 12.23 -9.77 1.85
C LEU A 136 11.82 -11.23 1.65
N ARG A 137 11.06 -11.53 0.59
CA ARG A 137 10.70 -12.90 0.21
C ARG A 137 11.94 -13.79 0.09
N ARG A 138 12.96 -13.34 -0.65
CA ARG A 138 14.21 -14.09 -0.85
C ARG A 138 14.99 -14.28 0.44
N LYS A 139 15.12 -13.24 1.27
CA LYS A 139 15.78 -13.33 2.58
C LYS A 139 15.08 -14.35 3.48
N ILE A 140 13.74 -14.37 3.49
CA ILE A 140 12.95 -15.37 4.23
C ILE A 140 13.26 -16.78 3.71
N PHE A 141 13.19 -17.01 2.40
CA PHE A 141 13.50 -18.31 1.82
C PHE A 141 14.92 -18.78 2.17
N LEU A 142 15.93 -17.93 1.98
CA LEU A 142 17.33 -18.27 2.27
C LEU A 142 17.58 -18.57 3.75
N LYS A 143 16.85 -17.90 4.65
CA LYS A 143 17.04 -18.06 6.10
C LYS A 143 16.24 -19.20 6.70
N MET A 144 15.04 -19.46 6.16
CA MET A 144 14.02 -20.30 6.79
C MET A 144 13.61 -21.49 5.91
N SER A 145 14.04 -21.55 4.64
CA SER A 145 13.66 -22.58 3.66
C SER A 145 12.15 -22.76 3.47
N ILE A 146 11.40 -21.65 3.53
CA ILE A 146 9.94 -21.62 3.33
C ILE A 146 9.56 -20.60 2.26
N HIS A 147 8.48 -20.86 1.55
CA HIS A 147 7.89 -19.97 0.56
C HIS A 147 6.77 -19.17 1.18
N VAL A 148 6.78 -17.87 0.95
CA VAL A 148 5.79 -16.94 1.49
C VAL A 148 5.40 -15.90 0.45
N GLY A 149 4.18 -15.40 0.58
CA GLY A 149 3.77 -14.14 -0.04
C GLY A 149 4.25 -12.96 0.82
N VAL A 150 4.61 -11.85 0.19
CA VAL A 150 4.89 -10.58 0.87
C VAL A 150 3.99 -9.51 0.27
N ILE A 151 3.28 -8.77 1.11
CA ILE A 151 2.42 -7.65 0.72
C ILE A 151 2.88 -6.42 1.50
N LEU A 152 3.14 -5.32 0.80
CA LEU A 152 3.30 -4.00 1.40
C LEU A 152 1.94 -3.29 1.35
N VAL A 153 1.39 -2.93 2.50
CA VAL A 153 0.05 -2.36 2.64
C VAL A 153 0.10 -0.92 3.11
N ASP A 154 -0.80 -0.10 2.58
CA ASP A 154 -1.14 1.21 3.12
C ASP A 154 -2.65 1.34 3.30
N SER A 155 -3.11 2.26 4.13
CA SER A 155 -4.54 2.51 4.31
C SER A 155 -5.04 3.61 3.36
N ARG A 156 -6.24 3.40 2.79
CA ARG A 156 -6.82 4.27 1.77
C ARG A 156 -8.30 4.52 2.02
N LEU A 157 -8.77 5.69 1.58
CA LEU A 157 -10.19 5.98 1.47
C LEU A 157 -10.75 5.32 0.21
N MET A 158 -11.93 4.74 0.32
CA MET A 158 -12.70 4.26 -0.82
C MET A 158 -13.69 5.36 -1.27
N PRO A 159 -13.86 5.63 -2.58
CA PRO A 159 -14.83 6.60 -3.06
C PRO A 159 -16.23 6.39 -2.45
N ALA A 160 -16.80 7.49 -1.95
CA ALA A 160 -18.13 7.55 -1.32
C ALA A 160 -18.31 6.68 -0.06
N ARG A 161 -17.24 6.28 0.64
CA ARG A 161 -17.31 5.56 1.92
C ARG A 161 -16.60 6.34 3.03
N ILE A 162 -17.13 6.26 4.24
CA ILE A 162 -16.46 6.77 5.44
C ILE A 162 -15.51 5.68 5.95
N GLY A 163 -14.30 6.08 6.33
CA GLY A 163 -13.26 5.19 6.88
C GLY A 163 -12.23 4.73 5.86
N THR A 164 -11.19 4.06 6.35
CA THR A 164 -10.07 3.52 5.55
C THR A 164 -10.12 2.00 5.43
N SER A 165 -9.54 1.47 4.36
CA SER A 165 -9.26 0.05 4.16
C SER A 165 -7.82 -0.13 3.70
N GLY A 166 -7.23 -1.29 4.01
CA GLY A 166 -5.89 -1.64 3.53
C GLY A 166 -5.90 -1.91 2.03
N VAL A 167 -4.97 -1.29 1.30
CA VAL A 167 -4.72 -1.50 -0.13
C VAL A 167 -3.26 -1.87 -0.29
N ALA A 168 -2.99 -2.87 -1.12
CA ALA A 168 -1.64 -3.29 -1.39
C ALA A 168 -0.95 -2.28 -2.32
N ILE A 169 0.22 -1.81 -1.90
CA ILE A 169 1.08 -0.94 -2.68
C ILE A 169 2.07 -1.76 -3.51
N ALA A 170 2.50 -2.90 -2.98
CA ALA A 170 3.32 -3.86 -3.72
C ALA A 170 3.16 -5.27 -3.16
N CYS A 171 3.50 -6.27 -3.96
CA CYS A 171 3.61 -7.65 -3.51
C CYS A 171 4.70 -8.45 -4.22
N ALA A 172 5.08 -9.57 -3.61
CA ALA A 172 5.99 -10.56 -4.16
C ALA A 172 5.63 -11.95 -3.65
N GLY A 173 5.91 -13.00 -4.43
CA GLY A 173 5.69 -14.38 -3.99
C GLY A 173 4.24 -14.86 -4.03
N ILE A 174 3.30 -14.01 -4.46
CA ILE A 174 1.86 -14.26 -4.43
C ILE A 174 1.22 -13.72 -5.70
N GLU A 175 0.27 -14.48 -6.26
CA GLU A 175 -0.54 -14.02 -7.40
C GLU A 175 -1.46 -12.86 -6.97
N PRO A 176 -1.30 -11.65 -7.54
CA PRO A 176 -2.00 -10.45 -7.09
C PRO A 176 -3.52 -10.52 -7.32
N VAL A 177 -3.90 -11.07 -8.47
CA VAL A 177 -5.28 -11.21 -8.91
C VAL A 177 -5.56 -12.65 -9.32
N LEU A 178 -6.78 -13.11 -9.06
CA LEU A 178 -7.29 -14.36 -9.62
C LEU A 178 -8.27 -14.05 -10.75
N ASP A 179 -7.93 -14.48 -11.96
CA ASP A 179 -8.81 -14.35 -13.12
C ASP A 179 -9.97 -15.34 -13.01
N MET A 180 -11.17 -14.81 -12.75
CA MET A 180 -12.38 -15.58 -12.62
C MET A 180 -13.19 -15.59 -13.91
N ARG A 181 -12.72 -14.92 -14.98
CA ARG A 181 -13.44 -14.90 -16.26
C ARG A 181 -13.56 -16.31 -16.83
N SER A 182 -14.68 -16.56 -17.50
CA SER A 182 -15.07 -17.87 -18.03
C SER A 182 -15.36 -18.96 -16.98
N LYS A 183 -15.12 -18.70 -15.68
CA LYS A 183 -15.68 -19.57 -14.63
C LYS A 183 -17.19 -19.41 -14.60
N LYS A 184 -17.90 -20.50 -14.30
CA LYS A 184 -19.36 -20.50 -14.22
C LYS A 184 -19.81 -19.96 -12.86
N ASP A 185 -20.84 -19.14 -12.87
CA ASP A 185 -21.61 -18.79 -11.67
C ASP A 185 -22.51 -19.97 -11.25
N LEU A 186 -23.35 -19.74 -10.22
CA LEU A 186 -24.26 -20.76 -9.69
C LEU A 186 -25.34 -21.20 -10.69
N ASP A 187 -25.64 -20.38 -11.68
CA ASP A 187 -26.62 -20.65 -12.74
C ASP A 187 -25.95 -21.15 -14.03
N GLY A 188 -24.63 -21.37 -14.01
CA GLY A 188 -23.86 -21.88 -15.14
C GLY A 188 -23.41 -20.83 -16.15
N ASN A 189 -23.66 -19.54 -15.91
CA ASN A 189 -23.24 -18.47 -16.81
C ASN A 189 -21.76 -18.14 -16.61
N PRO A 190 -21.00 -17.87 -17.69
CA PRO A 190 -19.61 -17.47 -17.58
C PRO A 190 -19.47 -16.05 -17.03
N LEU A 191 -18.61 -15.88 -16.03
CA LEU A 191 -18.18 -14.58 -15.54
C LEU A 191 -17.41 -13.85 -16.65
N LYS A 192 -17.72 -12.56 -16.89
CA LYS A 192 -17.18 -11.80 -18.04
C LYS A 192 -16.00 -10.90 -17.70
N VAL A 193 -16.03 -10.26 -16.53
CA VAL A 193 -15.09 -9.17 -16.17
C VAL A 193 -14.39 -9.38 -14.82
N THR A 194 -14.69 -10.49 -14.14
CA THR A 194 -14.33 -10.65 -12.74
C THR A 194 -12.86 -11.04 -12.59
N PHE A 195 -12.07 -10.13 -12.03
CA PHE A 195 -10.81 -10.44 -11.36
C PHE A 195 -11.03 -10.30 -9.86
N GLN A 196 -10.65 -11.30 -9.08
CA GLN A 196 -10.61 -11.16 -7.64
C GLN A 196 -9.27 -10.54 -7.25
N ALA A 197 -9.30 -9.37 -6.61
CA ALA A 197 -8.11 -8.70 -6.08
C ALA A 197 -7.62 -9.41 -4.80
N VAL A 198 -6.98 -10.57 -4.97
CA VAL A 198 -6.56 -11.46 -3.88
C VAL A 198 -5.69 -10.70 -2.88
N VAL A 199 -4.67 -9.99 -3.38
CA VAL A 199 -3.71 -9.29 -2.53
C VAL A 199 -4.33 -8.10 -1.79
N ASP A 200 -5.22 -7.32 -2.42
CA ASP A 200 -5.94 -6.24 -1.74
C ASP A 200 -6.90 -6.75 -0.65
N ASN A 201 -7.58 -7.88 -0.90
CA ASN A 201 -8.45 -8.49 0.11
C ASN A 201 -7.65 -8.94 1.35
N LEU A 202 -6.48 -9.54 1.15
CA LEU A 202 -5.59 -9.93 2.24
C LEU A 202 -4.98 -8.71 2.94
N ALA A 203 -4.60 -7.68 2.18
CA ALA A 203 -4.12 -6.41 2.70
C ALA A 203 -5.17 -5.74 3.61
N THR A 204 -6.45 -5.75 3.19
CA THR A 204 -7.56 -5.18 3.97
C THR A 204 -7.71 -5.85 5.34
N ILE A 205 -7.79 -7.18 5.38
CA ILE A 205 -8.00 -7.89 6.66
C ILE A 205 -6.77 -7.83 7.57
N ALA A 206 -5.57 -7.80 7.00
CA ALA A 206 -4.32 -7.59 7.73
C ALA A 206 -4.27 -6.18 8.33
N ASN A 207 -4.53 -5.14 7.53
CA ASN A 207 -4.57 -3.74 7.97
C ASN A 207 -5.58 -3.53 9.11
N HIS A 208 -6.77 -4.15 9.00
CA HIS A 208 -7.77 -4.11 10.08
C HIS A 208 -7.23 -4.66 11.42
N LYS A 209 -6.39 -5.70 11.40
CA LYS A 209 -5.78 -6.28 12.60
C LYS A 209 -4.53 -5.54 13.08
N MET A 210 -3.81 -4.90 12.16
CA MET A 210 -2.65 -4.06 12.47
C MET A 210 -3.09 -2.78 13.20
N GLY A 211 -4.26 -2.23 12.85
CA GLY A 211 -4.77 -0.97 13.37
C GLY A 211 -4.22 0.24 12.60
N GLU A 212 -4.73 1.42 12.93
CA GLU A 212 -4.43 2.68 12.22
C GLU A 212 -3.67 3.70 13.11
N GLY A 213 -3.48 3.38 14.39
CA GLY A 213 -3.04 4.32 15.41
C GLY A 213 -1.70 3.95 16.05
N ALA A 214 -1.75 3.74 17.37
CA ALA A 214 -0.58 3.55 18.23
C ALA A 214 -0.33 2.09 18.63
N GLU A 215 -0.98 1.13 17.97
CA GLU A 215 -0.93 -0.30 18.28
C GLU A 215 0.48 -0.90 18.12
N SER A 216 1.34 -0.25 17.32
CA SER A 216 2.72 -0.67 17.05
C SER A 216 2.81 -2.07 16.43
N LYS A 217 1.90 -2.36 15.49
CA LYS A 217 1.85 -3.65 14.77
C LYS A 217 2.08 -3.46 13.27
N PRO A 218 3.31 -3.18 12.83
CA PRO A 218 3.62 -2.93 11.41
C PRO A 218 3.67 -4.20 10.56
N PHE A 219 3.63 -5.38 11.17
CA PHE A 219 3.61 -6.68 10.50
C PHE A 219 2.34 -7.45 10.87
N ALA A 220 1.83 -8.22 9.92
CA ALA A 220 0.84 -9.27 10.17
C ALA A 220 1.14 -10.50 9.33
N ILE A 221 0.83 -11.67 9.87
CA ILE A 221 0.88 -12.94 9.13
C ILE A 221 -0.55 -13.33 8.81
N VAL A 222 -0.87 -13.48 7.53
CA VAL A 222 -2.12 -14.08 7.07
C VAL A 222 -1.84 -15.53 6.71
N ARG A 223 -2.41 -16.45 7.48
CA ARG A 223 -2.19 -17.89 7.37
C ARG A 223 -3.43 -18.58 6.84
N ASN A 224 -3.22 -19.67 6.10
CA ASN A 224 -4.28 -20.43 5.43
C ASN A 224 -5.15 -19.55 4.54
N SER A 225 -4.55 -18.60 3.84
CA SER A 225 -5.24 -17.65 2.96
C SER A 225 -5.88 -18.33 1.74
N GLY A 226 -5.34 -19.48 1.33
CA GLY A 226 -5.70 -20.13 0.07
C GLY A 226 -5.20 -19.38 -1.17
N ALA A 227 -4.35 -18.36 -0.99
CA ALA A 227 -3.75 -17.65 -2.10
C ALA A 227 -2.69 -18.50 -2.79
N ASN A 228 -2.59 -18.37 -4.11
CA ASN A 228 -1.58 -19.05 -4.89
C ASN A 228 -0.24 -18.33 -4.75
N LEU A 229 0.76 -19.04 -4.23
CA LEU A 229 2.14 -18.55 -4.25
C LEU A 229 2.74 -18.70 -5.66
N THR A 230 3.70 -17.85 -5.98
CA THR A 230 4.33 -17.80 -7.30
C THR A 230 5.77 -17.31 -7.21
N ASP A 231 6.64 -17.83 -8.07
CA ASP A 231 8.04 -17.40 -8.17
C ASP A 231 8.28 -16.35 -9.26
N ARG A 232 7.25 -16.04 -10.05
CA ARG A 232 7.36 -15.05 -11.11
C ARG A 232 7.56 -13.66 -10.51
N LYS A 233 8.28 -12.82 -11.25
CA LYS A 233 8.38 -11.40 -10.93
C LYS A 233 7.03 -10.74 -11.19
N ILE A 234 6.44 -10.12 -10.17
CA ILE A 234 5.21 -9.35 -10.28
C ILE A 234 5.54 -7.95 -10.82
N ASN A 235 4.78 -7.50 -11.83
CA ASN A 235 4.84 -6.14 -12.35
C ASN A 235 3.78 -5.26 -11.67
N SER A 236 4.11 -3.99 -11.38
CA SER A 236 3.18 -3.03 -10.78
C SER A 236 1.89 -2.83 -11.59
N LEU A 237 1.97 -2.96 -12.92
CA LEU A 237 0.83 -2.86 -13.82
C LEU A 237 -0.17 -4.02 -13.70
N GLU A 238 0.13 -5.06 -12.93
CA GLU A 238 -0.80 -6.17 -12.70
C GLU A 238 -1.80 -5.90 -11.57
N MET A 239 -1.49 -4.92 -10.71
CA MET A 239 -2.38 -4.42 -9.66
C MET A 239 -2.91 -3.02 -9.95
N ALA A 240 -2.22 -2.25 -10.81
CA ALA A 240 -2.67 -0.95 -11.25
C ALA A 240 -3.58 -1.06 -12.49
N ILE A 241 -4.46 -0.08 -12.64
CA ILE A 241 -5.23 0.14 -13.86
C ILE A 241 -4.85 1.50 -14.43
N ASP A 242 -4.66 1.57 -15.75
CA ASP A 242 -4.38 2.83 -16.42
C ASP A 242 -5.48 3.86 -16.12
N PRO A 243 -5.15 5.13 -15.81
CA PRO A 243 -6.15 6.14 -15.51
C PRO A 243 -7.24 6.31 -16.57
N ASP A 244 -6.94 6.07 -17.85
CA ASP A 244 -7.92 6.19 -18.95
C ASP A 244 -8.88 4.99 -19.00
N GLN A 245 -8.51 3.87 -18.37
CA GLN A 245 -9.35 2.69 -18.15
C GLN A 245 -10.00 2.68 -16.76
N CYS A 246 -9.54 3.50 -15.83
CA CYS A 246 -10.08 3.61 -14.49
C CYS A 246 -11.48 4.24 -14.53
N VAL A 247 -12.49 3.46 -14.13
CA VAL A 247 -13.89 3.91 -14.10
C VAL A 247 -14.09 5.16 -13.24
N TYR A 248 -13.34 5.31 -12.16
CA TYR A 248 -13.44 6.48 -11.28
C TYR A 248 -12.82 7.72 -11.92
N VAL A 249 -11.61 7.63 -12.46
CA VAL A 249 -10.96 8.77 -13.13
C VAL A 249 -11.80 9.22 -14.32
N ARG A 250 -12.10 8.30 -15.24
CA ARG A 250 -12.81 8.63 -16.48
C ARG A 250 -14.26 9.03 -16.22
N GLY A 251 -14.96 8.31 -15.35
CA GLY A 251 -16.36 8.56 -15.04
C GLY A 251 -16.59 9.90 -14.34
N LEU A 252 -15.63 10.36 -13.53
CA LEU A 252 -15.73 11.64 -12.81
C LEU A 252 -15.17 12.83 -13.59
N SER A 253 -14.37 12.60 -14.63
CA SER A 253 -13.74 13.69 -15.41
C SER A 253 -14.73 14.47 -16.28
N ASN A 254 -15.82 13.83 -16.74
CA ASN A 254 -16.85 14.46 -17.58
C ASN A 254 -18.25 14.00 -17.13
N PRO A 255 -18.76 14.49 -15.99
CA PRO A 255 -20.09 14.12 -15.54
C PRO A 255 -21.13 14.58 -16.57
N PRO A 256 -22.18 13.77 -16.83
CA PRO A 256 -23.26 14.18 -17.72
C PRO A 256 -23.89 15.48 -17.20
N LYS A 257 -24.02 16.48 -18.09
CA LYS A 257 -24.42 17.84 -17.72
C LYS A 257 -25.81 17.93 -17.10
N ASN A 258 -26.67 16.93 -17.32
CA ASN A 258 -28.02 16.86 -16.80
C ASN A 258 -28.35 15.39 -16.42
N LEU A 259 -28.44 15.14 -15.12
CA LEU A 259 -29.18 14.02 -14.53
C LEU A 259 -30.08 14.59 -13.43
#